data_AF-A0A534WNK3-F1
#
_entry.id   AF-A0A534WNK3-F1
#
_cell.length_a   1.000
_cell.length_b   1.000
_cell.length_c   1.000
_cell.angle_alpha   90.00
_cell.angle_beta   90.00
_cell.angle_gamma   90.00
#
_symmetry.space_group_name_H-M   'P 1'
#
loop_
_entity.id
_entity.type
_entity.pdbx_description
1 polymer ?
#
loop_
_entity_poly.entity_id
_entity_poly.type
_entity_poly.pdbx_seq_one_letter_code
_entity_poly.pdbx_strand_id
1 'polypeptide(L)'
;MPVGPNVPAAYRWLAEHGNAAPLLELPLRRANLYGESLSMYYSTFHWLPVVNGYTSYPPRSYVGVAEAAAGLPRPDALDAVLRQVPLRWILLHRDAVTAGTSPAWEATLRQALTPVADFGETILFEVPADRRPGGVS
;
A
#
# COMPACT_ATOMS: atom_id res chain seq x y z
N MET A 1 11.29 -20.50 -5.95
CA MET A 1 10.98 -20.33 -7.38
C MET A 1 11.52 -18.97 -7.82
N PRO A 2 12.15 -18.85 -9.00
CA PRO A 2 12.53 -17.54 -9.52
C PRO A 2 11.25 -16.81 -9.91
N VAL A 3 11.08 -15.58 -9.43
CA VAL A 3 9.98 -14.72 -9.88
C VAL A 3 10.23 -14.40 -11.35
N GLY A 4 9.29 -14.79 -12.22
CA GLY A 4 9.44 -14.67 -13.67
C GLY A 4 9.64 -13.20 -14.11
N PRO A 5 10.09 -12.96 -15.36
CA PRO A 5 10.44 -11.63 -15.90
C PRO A 5 9.27 -10.62 -15.98
N ASN A 6 8.09 -10.94 -15.46
CA ASN A 6 6.90 -10.10 -15.49
C ASN A 6 6.55 -9.44 -14.15
N VAL A 7 7.43 -9.51 -13.14
CA VAL A 7 7.21 -8.75 -11.90
C VAL A 7 7.35 -7.24 -12.19
N PRO A 8 6.30 -6.43 -11.94
CA PRO A 8 6.36 -4.99 -12.18
C PRO A 8 7.54 -4.35 -11.42
N ALA A 9 8.13 -3.30 -12.01
CA ALA A 9 9.34 -2.68 -11.49
C ALA A 9 9.22 -2.22 -10.02
N ALA A 10 8.03 -1.77 -9.60
CA ALA A 10 7.74 -1.41 -8.22
C ALA A 10 7.97 -2.55 -7.21
N TYR A 11 7.53 -3.77 -7.54
CA TYR A 11 7.68 -4.92 -6.65
C TYR A 11 9.13 -5.41 -6.57
N ARG A 12 9.88 -5.32 -7.68
CA ARG A 12 11.33 -5.60 -7.67
C ARG A 12 12.07 -4.62 -6.77
N TRP A 13 11.75 -3.33 -6.89
CA TRP A 13 12.32 -2.31 -6.01
C TRP A 13 11.99 -2.59 -4.53
N LEU A 14 10.74 -2.92 -4.22
CA LEU A 14 10.30 -3.25 -2.85
C LEU A 14 10.93 -4.53 -2.30
N ALA A 15 11.19 -5.54 -3.14
CA ALA A 15 11.90 -6.74 -2.72
C ALA A 15 13.34 -6.44 -2.28
N GLU A 16 14.00 -5.47 -2.93
CA GLU A 16 15.37 -5.08 -2.65
C GLU A 16 15.48 -4.02 -1.53
N HIS A 17 14.55 -3.06 -1.47
CA HIS A 17 14.66 -1.85 -0.63
C HIS A 17 13.53 -1.71 0.40
N GLY A 18 12.44 -2.47 0.25
CA GLY A 18 11.23 -2.32 1.04
C GLY A 18 11.37 -2.78 2.50
N ASN A 19 12.42 -3.56 2.81
CA ASN A 19 12.72 -4.11 4.13
C ASN A 19 11.53 -4.89 4.74
N ALA A 20 10.75 -5.55 3.90
CA ALA A 20 9.48 -6.20 4.26
C ALA A 20 8.51 -5.29 5.05
N ALA A 21 8.60 -3.97 4.93
CA ALA A 21 7.74 -3.04 5.65
C ALA A 21 6.32 -2.97 5.04
N PRO A 22 5.29 -2.53 5.79
CA PRO A 22 3.91 -2.62 5.33
C PRO A 22 3.64 -1.72 4.12
N LEU A 23 3.00 -2.30 3.10
CA LEU A 23 2.62 -1.67 1.83
C LEU A 23 1.10 -1.61 1.69
N LEU A 24 0.57 -0.47 1.21
CA LEU A 24 -0.80 -0.34 0.73
C LEU A 24 -0.81 -0.02 -0.76
N GLU A 25 -1.64 -0.72 -1.52
CA GLU A 25 -1.86 -0.43 -2.94
C GLU A 25 -3.17 0.32 -3.16
N LEU A 26 -3.13 1.33 -4.03
CA LEU A 26 -4.24 2.21 -4.31
C LEU A 26 -4.53 2.29 -5.81
N PRO A 27 -5.80 2.33 -6.23
CA PRO A 27 -7.00 2.21 -5.41
C PRO A 27 -7.21 0.76 -4.92
N LEU A 28 -7.83 0.58 -3.75
CA LEU A 28 -8.21 -0.75 -3.25
C LEU A 28 -9.28 -1.36 -4.17
N ARG A 29 -8.88 -2.26 -5.08
CA ARG A 29 -9.85 -3.03 -5.89
C ARG A 29 -10.39 -4.18 -5.07
N ARG A 30 -11.71 -4.42 -5.10
CA ARG A 30 -12.36 -5.56 -4.41
C ARG A 30 -11.78 -6.95 -4.77
N ALA A 31 -11.05 -7.07 -5.88
CA ALA A 31 -10.38 -8.32 -6.30
C ALA A 31 -8.91 -8.41 -5.85
N ASN A 32 -8.19 -7.30 -5.63
CA ASN A 32 -6.83 -7.30 -5.05
C ASN A 32 -6.85 -7.67 -3.54
N LEU A 33 -8.04 -7.79 -2.96
CA LEU A 33 -8.30 -8.13 -1.56
C LEU A 33 -7.98 -9.60 -1.20
N TYR A 34 -7.43 -10.44 -2.08
CA TYR A 34 -7.29 -11.88 -1.81
C TYR A 34 -5.88 -12.47 -2.03
N GLY A 35 -4.96 -11.77 -2.70
CA GLY A 35 -3.71 -12.41 -3.17
C GLY A 35 -2.44 -11.94 -2.48
N GLU A 36 -2.05 -10.70 -2.71
CA GLU A 36 -0.64 -10.30 -2.58
C GLU A 36 -0.38 -9.21 -1.53
N SER A 37 -1.20 -8.15 -1.47
CA SER A 37 -1.02 -7.07 -0.50
C SER A 37 -1.37 -7.49 0.94
N LEU A 38 -2.39 -8.36 1.11
CA LEU A 38 -2.69 -8.98 2.42
C LEU A 38 -1.58 -9.94 2.85
N SER A 39 -1.05 -10.72 1.92
CA SER A 39 0.07 -11.64 2.19
C SER A 39 1.31 -10.88 2.69
N MET A 40 1.57 -9.68 2.16
CA MET A 40 2.62 -8.79 2.70
C MET A 40 2.26 -8.15 4.04
N TYR A 41 1.01 -7.69 4.24
CA TYR A 41 0.57 -7.17 5.55
C TYR A 41 0.73 -8.21 6.67
N TYR A 42 0.45 -9.50 6.38
CA TYR A 42 0.69 -10.59 7.33
C TYR A 42 2.15 -11.01 7.44
N SER A 43 2.98 -10.88 6.40
CA SER A 43 4.39 -11.26 6.46
C SER A 43 5.26 -10.27 7.25
N THR A 44 4.85 -8.99 7.33
CA THR A 44 5.57 -7.97 8.11
C THR A 44 5.30 -8.05 9.62
N PHE A 45 4.08 -8.45 10.01
CA PHE A 45 3.62 -8.39 11.41
C PHE A 45 3.54 -9.74 12.12
N HIS A 46 3.85 -10.85 11.44
CA HIS A 46 4.00 -12.16 12.08
C HIS A 46 5.35 -12.78 11.72
N TRP A 47 6.18 -12.97 12.75
CA TRP A 47 7.28 -13.92 12.68
C TRP A 47 6.72 -15.31 12.38
N LEU A 48 7.03 -15.85 11.21
CA LEU A 48 7.45 -17.24 10.93
C LEU A 48 7.44 -17.48 9.39
N PRO A 49 8.27 -18.42 8.89
CA PRO A 49 8.50 -18.61 7.45
C PRO A 49 7.20 -18.98 6.73
N VAL A 50 6.88 -18.22 5.68
CA VAL A 50 5.76 -18.46 4.77
C VAL A 50 6.02 -19.75 4.00
N VAL A 51 5.66 -20.88 4.59
CA VAL A 51 5.39 -22.11 3.85
C VAL A 51 3.99 -21.96 3.29
N ASN A 52 3.94 -21.70 1.98
CA ASN A 52 2.79 -21.85 1.08
C ASN A 52 1.46 -22.23 1.73
N GLY A 53 0.50 -21.30 1.69
CA GLY A 53 -0.91 -21.66 1.79
C GLY A 53 -1.69 -20.68 2.64
N TYR A 54 -2.49 -19.85 1.96
CA TYR A 54 -3.82 -19.42 2.36
C TYR A 54 -4.09 -19.31 3.86
N THR A 55 -4.22 -18.08 4.35
CA THR A 55 -4.98 -17.84 5.59
C THR A 55 -5.96 -16.69 5.37
N SER A 56 -7.22 -17.10 5.29
CA SER A 56 -8.42 -16.28 5.11
C SER A 56 -8.92 -15.78 6.47
N TYR A 57 -8.50 -14.59 6.91
CA TYR A 57 -9.33 -13.78 7.82
C TYR A 57 -8.82 -12.34 7.92
N PRO A 58 -9.46 -11.33 7.28
CA PRO A 58 -9.05 -9.94 7.47
C PRO A 58 -9.32 -9.49 8.92
N PRO A 59 -8.33 -8.94 9.66
CA PRO A 59 -8.55 -8.39 11.00
C PRO A 59 -9.51 -7.19 10.94
N ARG A 60 -10.16 -6.86 12.06
CA ARG A 60 -11.10 -5.72 12.17
C ARG A 60 -10.55 -4.39 11.65
N SER A 61 -9.24 -4.17 11.76
CA SER A 61 -8.56 -2.97 11.24
C SER A 61 -8.71 -2.81 9.72
N TYR A 62 -8.89 -3.91 8.99
CA TYR A 62 -9.04 -3.92 7.54
C TYR A 62 -10.33 -3.27 7.05
N VAL A 63 -11.45 -3.51 7.75
CA VAL A 63 -12.73 -2.87 7.42
C VAL A 63 -12.59 -1.36 7.54
N GLY A 64 -11.94 -0.88 8.61
CA GLY A 64 -11.67 0.55 8.81
C GLY A 64 -10.80 1.15 7.70
N VAL A 65 -9.75 0.46 7.27
CA VAL A 65 -8.88 0.90 6.17
C VAL A 65 -9.63 0.93 4.84
N ALA A 66 -10.43 -0.08 4.52
CA ALA A 66 -11.18 -0.14 3.27
C ALA A 66 -12.26 0.94 3.19
N GLU A 67 -13.00 1.17 4.28
CA GLU A 67 -13.98 2.24 4.41
C GLU A 67 -13.32 3.62 4.27
N ALA A 68 -12.19 3.84 4.95
CA ALA A 68 -11.44 5.09 4.82
C ALA A 68 -10.93 5.31 3.39
N ALA A 69 -10.35 4.27 2.77
CA ALA A 69 -9.82 4.33 1.41
C ALA A 69 -10.90 4.56 0.35
N ALA A 70 -12.16 4.19 0.60
CA ALA A 70 -13.28 4.51 -0.28
C ALA A 70 -13.53 6.03 -0.39
N GLY A 71 -13.06 6.81 0.59
CA GLY A 71 -13.11 8.28 0.56
C GLY A 71 -11.99 8.94 -0.23
N LEU A 72 -10.99 8.19 -0.71
CA LEU A 72 -9.89 8.74 -1.50
C LEU A 72 -10.40 9.25 -2.87
N PRO A 73 -9.79 10.33 -3.41
CA PRO A 73 -8.54 10.96 -2.97
C PRO A 73 -8.72 12.13 -1.98
N ARG A 74 -9.72 12.14 -1.10
CA ARG A 74 -9.81 13.23 -0.11
C ARG A 74 -8.67 13.17 0.92
N PRO A 75 -8.06 14.30 1.33
CA PRO A 75 -6.97 14.31 2.31
C PRO A 75 -7.33 13.67 3.66
N ASP A 76 -8.55 13.92 4.16
CA ASP A 76 -9.03 13.34 5.43
C ASP A 76 -9.23 11.82 5.35
N ALA A 77 -9.56 11.30 4.17
CA ALA A 77 -9.63 9.87 3.91
C ALA A 77 -8.24 9.22 3.95
N LEU A 78 -7.22 9.89 3.40
CA LEU A 78 -5.83 9.44 3.51
C LEU A 78 -5.36 9.41 4.97
N ASP A 79 -5.62 10.48 5.73
CA ASP A 79 -5.28 10.53 7.15
C ASP A 79 -5.99 9.43 7.95
N ALA A 80 -7.26 9.16 7.64
CA ALA A 80 -8.01 8.07 8.25
C ALA A 80 -7.36 6.70 7.98
N VAL A 81 -6.88 6.45 6.76
CA VAL A 81 -6.11 5.23 6.42
C VAL A 81 -4.81 5.14 7.22
N LEU A 82 -4.00 6.20 7.21
CA LEU A 82 -2.68 6.21 7.85
C LEU A 82 -2.76 5.98 9.37
N ARG A 83 -3.84 6.42 10.03
CA ARG A 83 -4.03 6.21 11.48
C ARG A 83 -4.35 4.77 11.88
N GLN A 84 -4.87 3.96 10.95
CA GLN A 84 -5.28 2.58 11.28
C GLN A 84 -4.12 1.59 11.25
N VAL A 85 -3.08 1.88 10.44
CA VAL A 85 -2.02 0.92 10.12
C VAL A 85 -0.67 1.64 9.98
N PRO A 86 0.44 1.08 10.52
CA PRO A 86 1.78 1.64 10.41
C PRO A 86 2.39 1.40 9.03
N LEU A 87 1.76 1.96 8.00
CA LEU A 87 2.23 1.87 6.62
C LEU A 87 3.58 2.57 6.47
N ARG A 88 4.49 1.92 5.76
CA ARG A 88 5.71 2.57 5.27
C ARG A 88 5.59 2.93 3.81
N TRP A 89 4.93 2.09 3.02
CA TRP A 89 4.87 2.23 1.57
C TRP A 89 3.42 2.37 1.09
N ILE A 90 3.20 3.24 0.12
CA ILE A 90 1.94 3.35 -0.63
C ILE A 90 2.27 3.30 -2.13
N LEU A 91 1.66 2.37 -2.86
CA LEU A 91 1.81 2.26 -4.32
C LEU A 91 0.51 2.69 -5.01
N LEU A 92 0.57 3.79 -5.76
CA LEU A 92 -0.55 4.26 -6.58
C LEU A 92 -0.48 3.61 -7.97
N HIS A 93 -1.55 2.96 -8.41
CA HIS A 93 -1.77 2.42 -9.74
C HIS A 93 -2.58 3.40 -10.59
N ARG A 94 -1.94 4.11 -11.52
CA ARG A 94 -2.55 5.15 -12.38
C ARG A 94 -3.56 4.58 -13.38
N ASP A 95 -3.35 3.34 -13.80
CA ASP A 95 -4.22 2.59 -14.71
C ASP A 95 -5.50 2.08 -14.02
N ALA A 96 -5.45 1.92 -12.70
CA ALA A 96 -6.55 1.38 -11.91
C ALA A 96 -7.47 2.46 -11.32
N VAL A 97 -7.04 3.72 -11.27
CA VAL A 97 -7.93 4.85 -10.92
C VAL A 97 -8.87 5.16 -12.09
N THR A 98 -10.08 5.65 -11.78
CA THR A 98 -11.03 6.06 -12.83
C THR A 98 -10.38 7.10 -13.74
N ALA A 99 -10.48 6.88 -15.06
CA ALA A 99 -9.87 7.74 -16.06
C ALA A 99 -10.17 9.23 -15.78
N GLY A 100 -9.11 10.05 -15.73
CA GLY A 100 -9.20 11.49 -15.44
C GLY A 100 -9.09 11.88 -13.96
N THR A 101 -9.10 10.93 -13.02
CA THR A 101 -8.95 11.23 -11.58
C THR A 101 -7.52 11.09 -11.05
N SER A 102 -6.61 10.46 -11.81
CA SER A 102 -5.21 10.25 -11.43
C SER A 102 -4.49 11.52 -10.93
N PRO A 103 -4.68 12.71 -11.54
CA PRO A 103 -4.05 13.93 -11.04
C PRO A 103 -4.49 14.31 -9.62
N ALA A 104 -5.75 14.08 -9.25
CA ALA A 104 -6.26 14.37 -7.90
C ALA A 104 -5.71 13.40 -6.85
N TRP A 105 -5.54 12.13 -7.22
CA TRP A 105 -4.88 11.12 -6.38
C TRP A 105 -3.41 11.49 -6.15
N GLU A 106 -2.68 11.79 -7.21
CA GLU A 106 -1.28 12.19 -7.11
C GLU A 106 -1.09 13.46 -6.28
N ALA A 107 -1.93 14.48 -6.50
CA ALA A 107 -1.86 15.73 -5.74
C ALA A 107 -2.03 15.46 -4.23
N THR A 108 -3.02 14.66 -3.86
CA THR A 108 -3.29 14.32 -2.45
C THR A 108 -2.15 13.54 -1.83
N LEU A 109 -1.64 12.52 -2.52
CA LEU A 109 -0.53 11.70 -2.01
C LEU A 109 0.75 12.52 -1.89
N ARG A 110 1.07 13.36 -2.88
CA ARG A 110 2.28 14.22 -2.86
C ARG A 110 2.25 15.31 -1.78
N GLN A 111 1.06 15.72 -1.32
CA GLN A 111 0.94 16.66 -0.21
C GLN A 111 1.27 16.02 1.16
N ALA A 112 1.12 14.70 1.27
CA ALA A 112 1.18 13.98 2.53
C ALA A 112 2.36 13.00 2.63
N LEU A 113 2.87 12.54 1.49
CA LEU A 113 3.81 11.44 1.36
C LEU A 113 5.00 11.85 0.49
N THR A 114 6.11 11.15 0.65
CA THR A 114 7.31 11.39 -0.16
C THR A 114 7.33 10.45 -1.37
N PRO A 115 7.32 10.95 -2.62
CA PRO A 115 7.49 10.10 -3.79
C PRO A 115 8.93 9.54 -3.82
N VAL A 116 9.04 8.22 -3.97
CA VAL A 116 10.32 7.50 -3.93
C VAL A 116 10.72 7.04 -5.33
N ALA A 117 9.75 6.58 -6.12
CA ALA A 117 9.95 6.14 -7.50
C ALA A 117 8.68 6.29 -8.33
N ASP A 118 8.84 6.62 -9.61
CA ASP A 118 7.77 6.62 -10.62
C ASP A 118 8.13 5.57 -11.69
N PHE A 119 7.24 4.60 -11.89
CA PHE A 119 7.41 3.48 -12.80
C PHE A 119 6.48 3.59 -14.02
N GLY A 120 5.99 4.79 -14.34
CA GLY A 120 5.08 5.03 -15.45
C GLY A 120 3.63 4.77 -15.05
N GLU A 121 3.22 3.51 -14.95
CA GLU A 121 1.84 3.16 -14.55
C GLU A 121 1.64 3.16 -13.03
N THR A 122 2.72 3.12 -12.26
CA THR A 122 2.67 3.14 -10.80
C THR A 122 3.62 4.15 -10.19
N ILE A 123 3.26 4.69 -9.04
CA ILE A 123 4.14 5.58 -8.25
C ILE A 123 4.23 5.04 -6.84
N LEU A 124 5.45 4.86 -6.37
CA LEU A 124 5.74 4.46 -5.00
C LEU A 124 5.98 5.68 -4.12
N PHE A 125 5.29 5.72 -3.00
CA PHE A 125 5.41 6.72 -1.96
C PHE A 125 5.88 6.10 -0.64
N GLU A 126 6.74 6.80 0.08
CA GLU A 126 7.03 6.53 1.49
C GLU A 126 6.13 7.39 2.38
N VAL A 127 5.56 6.77 3.41
CA VAL A 127 4.85 7.45 4.50
C VAL A 127 5.88 8.02 5.46
N PRO A 128 5.95 9.34 5.69
CA PRO A 128 6.86 9.94 6.65
C PRO A 128 6.68 9.38 8.06
N ALA A 129 7.77 9.26 8.83
CA ALA A 129 7.75 8.59 10.14
C ALA A 129 6.81 9.24 11.16
N ASP A 130 6.67 10.57 11.11
CA ASP A 130 5.76 11.39 11.93
C ASP A 130 4.27 11.11 11.64
N ARG A 131 3.98 10.53 10.47
CA ARG A 131 2.60 10.17 10.06
C ARG A 131 2.26 8.71 10.33
N ARG A 132 3.22 7.91 10.79
CA ARG A 132 2.99 6.50 11.13
C ARG A 132 2.46 6.43 12.58
N PRO A 133 1.40 5.65 12.85
CA PRO A 133 0.90 5.46 14.20
C PRO A 133 2.01 4.88 15.10
N GLY A 134 2.29 5.57 16.21
CA GLY A 134 3.36 5.21 17.14
C GLY A 134 4.75 5.79 16.83
N GLY A 135 4.87 6.67 15.83
CA GLY A 135 6.09 7.47 15.62
C GLY A 135 6.29 8.45 16.77
N VAL A 136 7.14 8.09 17.73
CA VAL A 136 7.62 9.00 18.76
C VAL A 136 8.74 9.84 18.14
N SER A 137 8.59 11.17 18.16
CA SER A 137 9.66 12.13 17.85
C SER A 137 10.85 11.98 18.80
#